data_AF-A0A3D9T0I9-F1
#
_entry.id   AF-A0A3D9T0I9-F1
#
_cell.length_a   1.000
_cell.length_b   1.000
_cell.length_c   1.000
_cell.angle_alpha   90.00
_cell.angle_beta   90.00
_cell.angle_gamma   90.00
#
_symmetry.space_group_name_H-M   'P 1'
#
loop_
_entity.id
_entity.type
_entity.pdbx_description
1 polymer ?
#
loop_
_entity_poly.entity_id
_entity_poly.type
_entity_poly.pdbx_seq_one_letter_code
_entity_poly.pdbx_strand_id
1 'polypeptide(L)' 'MNPLNDPAIVYLRAMVELRIHRARTEDRGVGVSAIEWAIITGMLAAIAIAVYAVIRGSIEDSAEKIKTEYK' A
#
# COMPACT_ATOMS: atom_id res chain seq x y z
N MET A 1 -3.40 21.77 -48.83
CA MET A 1 -2.50 21.29 -47.75
C MET A 1 -3.36 20.84 -46.59
N ASN A 2 -3.10 19.66 -46.02
CA ASN A 2 -3.83 19.18 -44.85
C ASN A 2 -3.30 19.92 -43.61
N PRO A 3 -4.09 20.78 -42.95
CA PRO A 3 -3.64 21.55 -41.79
C PRO A 3 -3.22 20.65 -40.62
N LEU A 4 -3.69 19.40 -40.56
CA LEU A 4 -3.30 18.43 -39.53
C LEU A 4 -1.89 17.85 -39.73
N ASN A 5 -1.29 18.05 -40.90
CA ASN A 5 0.08 17.66 -41.23
C ASN A 5 1.03 18.87 -41.21
N ASP A 6 0.59 20.01 -40.66
CA ASP A 6 1.49 21.12 -40.40
C ASP A 6 2.55 20.68 -39.35
N PRO A 7 3.85 20.93 -39.60
CA PRO A 7 4.92 20.51 -38.70
C PRO A 7 4.71 20.94 -37.24
N ALA A 8 4.14 22.13 -37.01
CA ALA A 8 3.89 22.63 -35.68
C ALA A 8 2.80 21.83 -34.96
N ILE A 9 1.74 21.44 -35.68
CA ILE A 9 0.62 20.66 -35.14
C ILE A 9 1.07 19.23 -34.81
N VAL A 10 1.89 18.63 -35.67
CA VAL A 10 2.46 17.29 -35.43
C VAL A 10 3.35 17.28 -34.18
N TYR A 11 4.21 18.30 -34.03
CA TYR A 11 5.08 18.42 -32.85
C TYR A 11 4.28 18.58 -31.55
N LEU A 12 3.27 19.45 -31.55
CA LEU A 12 2.39 19.65 -30.40
C LEU A 12 1.64 18.37 -30.03
N ARG A 13 1.13 17.64 -31.03
CA ARG A 13 0.46 16.36 -30.82
C ARG A 13 1.41 15.32 -30.20
N ALA A 14 2.62 15.18 -30.72
CA ALA A 14 3.61 14.24 -30.19
C ALA A 14 3.99 14.56 -28.73
N MET A 15 4.12 15.85 -28.39
CA MET A 15 4.40 16.31 -27.02
C MET A 15 3.27 16.00 -26.04
N VAL A 16 2.02 16.11 -26.49
CA VAL A 16 0.83 15.76 -25.69
C VAL A 16 0.71 14.24 -25.55
N GLU A 17 0.88 13.48 -26.63
CA GLU A 17 0.88 12.02 -26.61
C GLU A 17 1.95 11.45 -25.68
N LEU A 18 3.16 12.03 -25.68
CA LEU A 18 4.23 11.64 -24.77
C LEU A 18 3.87 11.86 -23.29
N ARG A 19 3.22 12.99 -22.96
CA ARG A 19 2.75 13.28 -21.60
C ARG A 19 1.64 12.32 -21.17
N ILE A 20 0.67 12.07 -22.05
CA ILE A 20 -0.41 11.11 -21.80
C ILE A 20 0.15 9.70 -21.64
N HIS A 21 1.11 9.30 -22.47
CA HIS A 21 1.77 8.00 -22.40
C HIS A 21 2.53 7.83 -21.08
N ARG A 22 3.25 8.87 -20.66
CA ARG A 22 3.96 8.87 -19.37
C ARG A 22 3.00 8.77 -18.19
N ALA A 23 1.94 9.58 -18.17
CA ALA A 23 0.92 9.50 -17.13
C ALA A 23 0.24 8.12 -17.06
N ARG A 24 0.05 7.44 -18.20
CA ARG A 24 -0.54 6.09 -18.26
C ARG A 24 0.43 4.95 -17.92
N THR A 25 1.73 5.22 -17.86
CA THR A 25 2.77 4.22 -17.63
C THR A 25 3.49 4.39 -16.28
N GLU A 26 3.54 5.60 -15.72
CA GLU A 26 4.09 5.87 -14.37
C GLU A 26 3.29 5.16 -13.26
N ASP A 27 1.96 5.03 -13.41
CA ASP A 27 1.08 4.39 -12.41
C ASP A 27 1.28 2.87 -12.24
N ARG A 28 2.07 2.20 -13.10
CA ARG A 28 2.23 0.73 -13.05
C ARG A 28 3.54 0.24 -12.42
N GLY A 29 4.48 1.12 -12.10
CA GLY A 29 5.81 0.66 -11.67
C GLY A 29 6.54 1.53 -10.66
N VAL A 30 6.07 2.75 -10.35
CA VAL A 30 6.82 3.67 -9.49
C VAL A 30 5.86 4.43 -8.56
N GLY A 31 5.16 3.75 -7.65
CA GLY A 31 4.13 4.50 -6.92
C GLY A 31 3.40 3.91 -5.71
N VAL A 32 3.85 2.82 -5.08
CA VAL A 32 3.52 2.69 -3.64
C VAL A 32 4.62 3.43 -2.91
N SER A 33 4.30 4.63 -2.43
CA SER A 33 5.27 5.47 -1.74
C SER A 33 5.86 4.70 -0.55
N ALA A 34 7.16 4.88 -0.26
CA ALA A 34 7.80 4.27 0.91
C ALA A 34 7.04 4.58 2.22
N ILE A 35 6.35 5.73 2.26
CA ILE A 35 5.51 6.12 3.39
C ILE A 35 4.23 5.28 3.50
N GLU A 36 3.67 4.84 2.38
CA GLU A 36 2.44 4.04 2.34
C GLU A 36 2.73 2.62 2.84
N TRP A 37 3.88 2.04 2.46
CA TRP A 37 4.39 0.81 3.07
C TRP A 37 4.61 0.96 4.57
N ALA A 38 5.18 2.07 5.03
CA ALA A 38 5.38 2.33 6.45
C ALA A 38 4.04 2.40 7.22
N ILE A 39 3.01 3.00 6.61
CA ILE A 39 1.66 3.09 7.21
C ILE A 39 1.01 1.70 7.30
N ILE A 40 1.01 0.93 6.19
CA ILE A 40 0.40 -0.41 6.16
C ILE A 40 1.10 -1.34 7.17
N THR A 41 2.44 -1.33 7.20
CA THR A 41 3.22 -2.15 8.14
C THR A 41 3.03 -1.74 9.59
N GLY A 42 2.95 -0.44 9.88
CA GLY A 42 2.63 0.06 11.22
C GLY A 42 1.26 -0.40 11.70
N MET A 43 0.25 -0.36 10.83
CA MET A 43 -1.10 -0.85 11.14
C MET A 43 -1.13 -2.37 11.37
N LEU A 44 -0.43 -3.14 10.54
CA LEU A 44 -0.29 -4.59 10.74
C LEU A 44 0.40 -4.93 12.07
N ALA A 45 1.47 -4.23 12.42
CA ALA A 45 2.17 -4.41 13.68
C ALA A 45 1.26 -4.09 14.89
N ALA A 46 0.48 -3.01 14.82
CA ALA A 46 -0.46 -2.65 15.87
C ALA A 46 -1.52 -3.74 16.09
N ILE A 47 -2.10 -4.27 15.00
CA ILE A 47 -3.06 -5.38 15.07
C ILE A 47 -2.41 -6.63 15.68
N ALA A 48 -1.20 -6.97 15.27
CA ALA A 48 -0.47 -8.13 15.80
C ALA A 48 -0.22 -8.03 17.31
N ILE A 49 0.15 -6.85 17.81
CA ILE A 49 0.36 -6.59 19.24
C ILE A 49 -0.97 -6.75 20.00
N ALA A 50 -2.07 -6.20 19.47
CA ALA A 50 -3.38 -6.32 20.10
C ALA A 50 -3.83 -7.78 20.20
N VAL A 51 -3.68 -8.56 19.12
CA VAL A 51 -4.00 -9.99 19.11
C VAL A 51 -3.11 -10.76 20.09
N TYR A 52 -1.81 -10.45 20.14
CA TYR A 52 -0.89 -11.06 21.09
C TYR A 52 -1.33 -10.85 22.54
N ALA A 53 -1.71 -9.62 22.91
CA ALA A 53 -2.14 -9.30 24.27
C ALA A 53 -3.40 -10.10 24.67
N VAL A 54 -4.39 -10.21 23.78
CA VAL A 54 -5.62 -10.96 24.04
C VAL A 54 -5.34 -12.45 24.22
N ILE A 55 -4.53 -13.05 23.34
CA ILE A 55 -4.17 -14.47 23.43
C ILE A 55 -3.37 -14.73 24.71
N ARG A 56 -2.42 -13.86 25.02
CA ARG A 56 -1.57 -14.00 26.20
C ARG A 56 -2.39 -14.00 27.50
N GLY A 57 -3.32 -13.06 27.63
CA GLY A 57 -4.22 -13.01 28.80
C GLY A 57 -5.07 -14.27 28.94
N SER A 58 -5.66 -14.75 27.85
CA SER A 58 -6.47 -16.00 27.86
C SER A 58 -5.66 -17.23 28.30
N ILE A 59 -4.40 -17.33 27.86
CA ILE A 59 -3.50 -18.41 28.27
C ILE A 59 -3.19 -18.32 29.76
N GLU A 60 -2.89 -17.12 30.27
CA GLU A 60 -2.57 -16.90 31.68
C GLU A 60 -3.77 -17.22 32.59
N ASP A 61 -4.97 -16.74 32.24
CA ASP A 61 -6.21 -17.07 32.94
C ASP A 61 -6.46 -18.59 32.98
N SER A 62 -6.21 -19.28 31.86
CA SER A 62 -6.36 -20.74 31.78
C SER A 62 -5.33 -21.46 32.64
N ALA A 63 -4.09 -20.98 32.68
CA ALA A 63 -3.02 -21.55 33.50
C ALA A 63 -3.30 -21.38 35.00
N GLU A 64 -3.84 -20.23 35.43
CA GLU A 64 -4.21 -19.98 36.82
C GLU A 64 -5.35 -20.90 37.29
N LYS A 65 -6.35 -21.14 36.43
CA LYS A 65 -7.43 -22.09 36.72
C LYS A 65 -6.89 -23.49 36.96
N ILE A 66 -6.01 -23.99 36.08
CA ILE A 66 -5.39 -25.31 36.23
C ILE A 66 -4.59 -25.38 37.54
N LYS A 67 -3.77 -24.37 37.85
CA LYS A 67 -2.97 -24.35 39.08
C LYS A 67 -3.83 -24.38 40.35
N THR A 68 -5.02 -23.80 40.29
CA THR A 68 -5.96 -23.75 41.42
C THR A 68 -6.73 -25.06 41.59
N GLU A 69 -7.11 -25.74 40.51
CA GLU A 69 -7.82 -27.04 40.59
C GLU A 69 -6.94 -28.22 41.02
N TYR A 70 -5.62 -28.18 40.76
CA TYR A 70 -4.69 -29.24 41.16
C TYR A 70 -4.09 -29.04 42.57
N LYS A 71 -4.65 -28.13 43.38
CA LYS A 71 -4.21 -27.82 44.75
C LYS A 71 -5.29 -28.14 45.77
#